data_AF-A0AA88M9U7-F1
#
_entry.id   AF-A0AA88M9U7-F1
#
_cell.length_a   1.000
_cell.length_b   1.000
_cell.length_c   1.000
_cell.angle_alpha   90.00
_cell.angle_beta   90.00
_cell.angle_gamma   90.00
#
_symmetry.space_group_name_H-M   'P 1'
#
loop_
_entity.id
_entity.type
_entity.pdbx_description
1 polymer ?
#
loop_
_entity_poly.entity_id
_entity_poly.type
_entity_poly.pdbx_seq_one_letter_code
_entity_poly.pdbx_strand_id
1 'polypeptide(L)'
;MEVIETIVIQSTEVEGKETVVPSVDVDKSKAEFIWTLQATWHLVNTRLEMDQAFDQPVCKKKKLWEMVAEKVNAKLRESEVTDITVKAYECDLKWRNMLATYRKNAERAKRLGAASVHWEFFKAMHEVLGKSREEIEAQRRAKLSGTRVGKAIASKRFTPILPTPPLYMELQERKMNMWAQQKALEERKIEAINNLAQAISSLAHKNNTQMSKDGH
;
A
#
# COMPACT_ATOMS: atom_id res chain seq x y z
N MET A 1 -39.40 16.55 -41.67
CA MET A 1 -38.82 17.51 -42.63
C MET A 1 -37.37 17.62 -42.25
N GLU A 2 -36.54 16.96 -43.04
CA GLU A 2 -35.11 16.76 -42.84
C GLU A 2 -34.35 18.04 -43.20
N VAL A 3 -33.35 18.40 -42.41
CA VAL A 3 -32.31 19.34 -42.81
C VAL A 3 -30.98 18.77 -42.33
N ILE A 4 -30.27 18.19 -43.29
CA ILE A 4 -28.90 17.72 -43.19
C ILE A 4 -28.03 18.88 -43.65
N GLU A 5 -27.21 19.45 -42.76
CA GLU A 5 -26.13 20.34 -43.15
C GLU A 5 -24.80 19.60 -43.02
N THR A 6 -24.37 19.07 -44.16
CA THR A 6 -23.00 18.66 -44.48
C THR A 6 -22.11 19.89 -44.60
N ILE A 7 -21.05 19.96 -43.80
CA ILE A 7 -19.90 20.85 -44.06
C ILE A 7 -18.68 19.98 -44.33
N VAL A 8 -18.25 20.05 -45.59
CA VAL A 8 -17.03 19.53 -46.18
C VAL A 8 -15.99 20.66 -46.15
N ILE A 9 -14.83 20.45 -45.52
CA ILE A 9 -13.60 21.25 -45.74
C ILE A 9 -12.41 20.28 -45.60
N GLN A 10 -11.96 19.69 -46.70
CA GLN A 10 -10.76 20.05 -47.49
C GLN A 10 -9.42 19.79 -46.78
N SER A 11 -8.74 18.76 -47.28
CA SER A 11 -7.36 18.37 -46.99
C SER A 11 -6.36 19.46 -47.36
N THR A 12 -5.35 19.66 -46.53
CA THR A 12 -4.10 20.33 -46.92
C THR A 12 -2.91 19.52 -46.43
N GLU A 13 -2.20 18.90 -47.37
CA GLU A 13 -0.85 18.35 -47.20
C GLU A 13 0.16 19.50 -47.03
N VAL A 14 1.08 19.37 -46.09
CA VAL A 14 2.38 20.06 -46.13
C VAL A 14 3.46 19.07 -45.69
N GLU A 15 4.30 18.74 -46.66
CA GLU A 15 5.49 17.91 -46.55
C GLU A 15 6.70 18.71 -46.02
N GLY A 16 7.52 18.04 -45.21
CA GLY A 16 8.98 18.22 -45.17
C GLY A 16 9.59 19.38 -44.38
N LYS A 17 10.10 19.09 -43.16
CA LYS A 17 11.43 19.57 -42.74
C LYS A 17 12.06 18.72 -41.63
N GLU A 18 13.00 17.88 -42.04
CA GLU A 18 14.02 17.24 -41.23
C GLU A 18 15.01 18.30 -40.75
N THR A 19 15.19 18.51 -39.43
CA THR A 19 16.52 18.64 -38.76
C THR A 19 16.44 18.91 -37.25
N VAL A 20 17.33 18.21 -36.54
CA VAL A 20 18.00 18.60 -35.27
C VAL A 20 17.22 18.35 -33.97
N VAL A 21 17.50 17.18 -33.41
CA VAL A 21 17.55 16.89 -31.98
C VAL A 21 18.37 17.93 -31.21
N PRO A 22 17.85 18.41 -30.07
CA PRO A 22 18.67 18.61 -28.88
C PRO A 22 18.25 17.58 -27.82
N SER A 23 19.24 16.76 -27.46
CA SER A 23 19.39 16.01 -26.22
C SER A 23 18.32 16.31 -25.17
N VAL A 24 17.32 15.43 -25.09
CA VAL A 24 16.42 15.37 -23.92
C VAL A 24 17.26 14.80 -22.79
N ASP A 25 17.68 15.67 -21.89
CA ASP A 25 18.23 15.29 -20.59
C ASP A 25 17.31 14.24 -19.98
N VAL A 26 17.89 13.07 -19.72
CA VAL A 26 17.29 11.94 -19.05
C VAL A 26 17.10 12.32 -17.59
N ASP A 27 16.12 13.18 -17.33
CA ASP A 27 15.58 13.35 -16.00
C ASP A 27 14.62 12.17 -15.78
N LYS A 28 15.22 11.01 -15.50
CA LYS A 28 14.54 9.76 -15.14
C LYS A 28 14.00 9.90 -13.72
N SER A 29 13.20 10.94 -13.50
CA SER A 29 12.15 10.96 -12.49
C SER A 29 11.42 9.64 -12.67
N LYS A 30 11.61 8.69 -11.74
CA LYS A 30 10.92 7.41 -11.78
C LYS A 30 9.43 7.73 -11.88
N ALA A 31 8.84 7.54 -13.06
CA ALA A 31 7.40 7.65 -13.23
C ALA A 31 6.79 6.67 -12.23
N GLU A 32 6.18 7.20 -11.18
CA GLU A 32 5.53 6.39 -10.16
C GLU A 32 4.31 5.73 -10.81
N PHE A 33 4.17 4.42 -10.62
CA PHE A 33 3.06 3.70 -11.21
C PHE A 33 1.74 4.12 -10.54
N ILE A 34 0.82 4.64 -11.33
CA ILE A 34 -0.51 5.03 -10.86
C ILE A 34 -1.46 3.85 -11.02
N TRP A 35 -2.09 3.45 -9.91
CA TRP A 35 -3.09 2.38 -9.91
C TRP A 35 -4.38 2.82 -10.59
N THR A 36 -4.53 2.49 -11.87
CA THR A 36 -5.79 2.62 -12.59
C THR A 36 -6.84 1.64 -12.05
N LEU A 37 -8.10 1.87 -12.43
CA LEU A 37 -9.20 0.97 -12.08
C LEU A 37 -8.96 -0.45 -12.61
N GLN A 38 -8.57 -0.56 -13.89
CA GLN A 38 -8.26 -1.83 -14.55
C GLN A 38 -7.07 -2.53 -13.89
N ALA A 39 -5.98 -1.80 -13.62
CA ALA A 39 -4.83 -2.37 -12.93
C ALA A 39 -5.19 -2.91 -11.53
N THR A 40 -6.05 -2.18 -10.80
CA THR A 40 -6.53 -2.62 -9.50
C THR A 40 -7.39 -3.90 -9.63
N TRP A 41 -8.26 -3.98 -10.64
CA TRP A 41 -9.01 -5.21 -10.94
C TRP A 41 -8.11 -6.40 -11.28
N HIS A 42 -7.09 -6.20 -12.12
CA HIS A 42 -6.12 -7.25 -12.43
C HIS A 42 -5.39 -7.74 -11.18
N LEU A 43 -4.98 -6.82 -10.29
CA LEU A 43 -4.37 -7.19 -9.00
C LEU A 43 -5.34 -8.01 -8.14
N VAL A 44 -6.57 -7.53 -7.96
CA VAL A 44 -7.57 -8.19 -7.11
C VAL A 44 -7.84 -9.60 -7.63
N ASN A 45 -8.16 -9.75 -8.91
CA ASN A 45 -8.48 -11.05 -9.50
C ASN A 45 -7.30 -12.02 -9.41
N THR A 46 -6.10 -11.55 -9.74
CA THR A 46 -4.88 -12.39 -9.68
C THR A 46 -4.55 -12.81 -8.25
N ARG A 47 -4.68 -11.91 -7.27
CA ARG A 47 -4.41 -12.27 -5.87
C ARG A 47 -5.46 -13.23 -5.34
N LEU A 48 -6.74 -13.05 -5.65
CA LEU A 48 -7.81 -13.95 -5.23
C LEU A 48 -7.67 -15.35 -5.85
N GLU A 49 -7.29 -15.45 -7.13
CA GLU A 49 -6.98 -16.72 -7.81
C GLU A 49 -5.88 -17.50 -7.07
N MET A 50 -4.88 -16.78 -6.54
CA MET A 50 -3.76 -17.37 -5.82
C MET A 50 -4.01 -17.53 -4.31
N ASP A 51 -5.22 -17.29 -3.79
CA ASP A 51 -5.46 -17.15 -2.35
C ASP A 51 -5.07 -18.38 -1.53
N GLN A 52 -5.37 -19.56 -2.04
CA GLN A 52 -4.99 -20.82 -1.39
C GLN A 52 -3.47 -20.96 -1.21
N ALA A 53 -2.66 -20.44 -2.15
CA ALA A 53 -1.20 -20.49 -2.06
C ALA A 53 -0.65 -19.54 -0.97
N PHE A 54 -1.35 -18.41 -0.74
CA PHE A 54 -1.00 -17.46 0.31
C PHE A 54 -1.45 -17.89 1.70
N ASP A 55 -2.45 -18.76 1.81
CA ASP A 55 -2.96 -19.29 3.07
C ASP A 55 -2.16 -20.49 3.59
N GLN A 56 -1.25 -21.04 2.78
CA GLN A 56 -0.38 -22.14 3.21
C GLN A 56 0.59 -21.69 4.33
N PRO A 57 0.78 -22.53 5.38
CA PRO A 57 1.61 -22.17 6.54
C PRO A 57 3.10 -22.00 6.21
N VAL A 58 3.59 -22.59 5.12
CA VAL A 58 5.01 -22.54 4.70
C VAL A 58 5.20 -21.75 3.40
N CYS A 59 4.32 -20.79 3.11
CA CYS A 59 4.38 -20.04 1.87
C CYS A 59 5.57 -19.05 1.81
N LYS A 60 6.26 -19.01 0.66
CA LYS A 60 7.31 -18.02 0.38
C LYS A 60 6.67 -16.72 -0.12
N LYS A 61 6.10 -15.92 0.79
CA LYS A 61 5.32 -14.71 0.47
C LYS A 61 6.00 -13.76 -0.52
N LYS A 62 7.32 -13.54 -0.38
CA LYS A 62 8.10 -12.72 -1.33
C LYS A 62 7.96 -13.23 -2.77
N LYS A 63 8.17 -14.53 -2.99
CA LYS A 63 8.04 -15.16 -4.31
C LYS A 63 6.62 -15.13 -4.85
N LEU A 64 5.62 -15.29 -3.98
CA LEU A 64 4.23 -15.18 -4.39
C LEU A 64 3.88 -13.77 -4.87
N TRP A 65 4.39 -12.73 -4.20
CA TRP A 65 4.20 -11.35 -4.64
C TRP A 65 4.95 -11.02 -5.93
N GLU A 66 6.15 -11.57 -6.14
CA GLU A 66 6.87 -11.51 -7.42
C GLU A 66 6.01 -12.11 -8.55
N MET A 67 5.47 -13.31 -8.35
CA MET A 67 4.57 -13.97 -9.30
C MET A 67 3.27 -13.20 -9.56
N VAL A 68 2.67 -12.60 -8.52
CA VAL A 68 1.49 -11.73 -8.68
C VAL A 68 1.83 -10.54 -9.56
N ALA A 69 2.95 -9.87 -9.33
CA ALA A 69 3.38 -8.74 -10.15
C ALA A 69 3.64 -9.15 -11.61
N GLU A 70 4.28 -10.29 -11.84
CA GLU A 70 4.47 -10.84 -13.19
C GLU A 70 3.14 -11.07 -13.92
N LYS A 71 2.18 -11.74 -13.27
CA LYS A 71 0.84 -11.99 -13.83
C LYS A 71 0.05 -10.70 -14.09
N VAL A 72 0.12 -9.72 -13.19
CA VAL A 72 -0.54 -8.41 -13.37
C VAL A 72 0.07 -7.65 -14.55
N ASN A 73 1.40 -7.60 -14.63
CA ASN A 73 2.08 -6.95 -15.75
C ASN A 73 1.81 -7.63 -17.09
N ALA A 74 1.67 -8.96 -17.12
CA ALA A 74 1.27 -9.68 -18.34
C ALA A 74 -0.10 -9.22 -18.84
N LYS A 75 -1.10 -9.17 -17.95
CA LYS A 75 -2.47 -8.70 -18.28
C LYS A 75 -2.50 -7.22 -18.69
N LEU A 76 -1.66 -6.39 -18.07
CA LEU A 76 -1.55 -4.96 -18.42
C LEU A 76 -0.94 -4.75 -19.81
N ARG A 77 0.06 -5.56 -20.18
CA ARG A 77 0.65 -5.51 -21.53
C ARG A 77 -0.32 -5.96 -22.61
N GLU A 78 -1.13 -7.00 -22.34
CA GLU A 78 -2.18 -7.46 -23.26
C GLU A 78 -3.24 -6.38 -23.55
N SER A 79 -3.45 -5.47 -22.60
CA SER A 79 -4.45 -4.40 -22.74
C SER A 79 -3.88 -3.10 -23.35
N GLU A 80 -2.60 -3.07 -23.76
CA GLU A 80 -1.90 -1.89 -24.33
C GLU A 80 -1.92 -0.61 -23.44
N VAL A 81 -2.20 -0.74 -22.14
CA VAL A 81 -2.53 0.45 -21.32
C VAL A 81 -1.30 1.23 -20.84
N THR A 82 -0.09 0.67 -20.75
CA THR A 82 1.13 1.42 -20.34
C THR A 82 2.42 0.63 -20.46
N ASP A 83 3.54 1.30 -20.75
CA ASP A 83 4.91 0.73 -20.73
C ASP A 83 5.53 0.68 -19.31
N ILE A 84 4.74 1.00 -18.28
CA ILE A 84 5.18 1.04 -16.88
C ILE A 84 4.90 -0.31 -16.23
N THR A 85 5.93 -0.90 -15.62
CA THR A 85 5.84 -2.19 -14.94
C THR A 85 5.62 -2.02 -13.43
N VAL A 86 4.66 -2.76 -12.90
CA VAL A 86 4.35 -2.81 -11.46
C VAL A 86 5.30 -3.76 -10.75
N LYS A 87 5.81 -3.36 -9.58
CA LYS A 87 6.70 -4.18 -8.77
C LYS A 87 5.94 -4.96 -7.68
N ALA A 88 6.53 -6.06 -7.24
CA ALA A 88 5.97 -6.94 -6.20
C ALA A 88 5.54 -6.19 -4.92
N TYR A 89 6.36 -5.24 -4.45
CA TYR A 89 6.03 -4.47 -3.25
C TYR A 89 4.85 -3.52 -3.45
N GLU A 90 4.64 -3.01 -4.67
CA GLU A 90 3.53 -2.11 -5.00
C GLU A 90 2.22 -2.88 -5.00
N CYS A 91 2.22 -4.11 -5.55
CA CYS A 91 1.11 -5.05 -5.46
C CYS A 91 0.76 -5.38 -4.00
N ASP A 92 1.75 -5.74 -3.17
CA ASP A 92 1.52 -6.04 -1.75
C ASP A 92 0.96 -4.81 -1.00
N LEU A 93 1.57 -3.64 -1.21
CA LEU A 93 1.14 -2.41 -0.56
C LEU A 93 -0.30 -2.04 -0.95
N LYS A 94 -0.63 -2.10 -2.25
CA LYS A 94 -1.99 -1.86 -2.73
C LYS A 94 -2.96 -2.88 -2.15
N TRP A 95 -2.61 -4.17 -2.15
CA TRP A 95 -3.46 -5.22 -1.58
C TRP A 95 -3.71 -5.03 -0.08
N ARG A 96 -2.68 -4.66 0.71
CA ARG A 96 -2.86 -4.37 2.15
C ARG A 96 -3.79 -3.19 2.40
N ASN A 97 -3.70 -2.14 1.58
CA ASN A 97 -4.64 -1.02 1.62
C ASN A 97 -6.07 -1.47 1.26
N MET A 98 -6.21 -2.26 0.19
CA MET A 98 -7.48 -2.86 -0.21
C MET A 98 -8.09 -3.70 0.92
N LEU A 99 -7.30 -4.53 1.60
CA LEU A 99 -7.76 -5.33 2.74
C LEU A 99 -8.22 -4.48 3.92
N ALA A 100 -7.58 -3.33 4.17
CA ALA A 100 -8.02 -2.41 5.22
C ALA A 100 -9.43 -1.86 4.93
N THR A 101 -9.68 -1.46 3.68
CA THR A 101 -11.01 -1.03 3.22
C THR A 101 -12.02 -2.17 3.24
N TYR A 102 -11.63 -3.35 2.75
CA TYR A 102 -12.46 -4.55 2.76
C TYR A 102 -12.94 -4.91 4.16
N ARG A 103 -12.06 -4.92 5.17
CA ARG A 103 -12.45 -5.26 6.55
C ARG A 103 -13.53 -4.32 7.09
N LYS A 104 -13.40 -3.01 6.87
CA LYS A 104 -14.43 -2.02 7.26
C LYS A 104 -15.76 -2.29 6.55
N ASN A 105 -15.69 -2.61 5.26
CA ASN A 105 -16.86 -2.92 4.45
C ASN A 105 -17.52 -4.24 4.86
N ALA A 106 -16.74 -5.27 5.20
CA ALA A 106 -17.25 -6.55 5.68
C ALA A 106 -17.99 -6.40 7.02
N GLU A 107 -17.48 -5.58 7.95
CA GLU A 107 -18.21 -5.25 9.18
C GLU A 107 -19.51 -4.47 8.90
N ARG A 108 -19.49 -3.54 7.93
CA ARG A 108 -20.71 -2.85 7.48
C ARG A 108 -21.72 -3.84 6.90
N ALA A 109 -21.29 -4.74 6.01
CA ALA A 109 -22.14 -5.75 5.40
C ALA A 109 -22.74 -6.71 6.44
N LYS A 110 -21.97 -7.07 7.47
CA LYS A 110 -22.45 -7.90 8.58
C LYS A 110 -23.57 -7.21 9.37
N ARG A 111 -23.52 -5.88 9.53
CA ARG A 111 -24.50 -5.10 10.31
C ARG A 111 -25.73 -4.68 9.50
N LEU A 112 -25.54 -4.29 8.24
CA LEU A 112 -26.58 -3.64 7.41
C LEU A 112 -26.97 -4.44 6.16
N GLY A 113 -26.36 -5.62 5.96
CA GLY A 113 -26.52 -6.44 4.76
C GLY A 113 -25.53 -6.07 3.64
N ALA A 114 -25.23 -7.04 2.78
CA ALA A 114 -24.23 -6.91 1.71
C ALA A 114 -24.59 -5.82 0.67
N ALA A 115 -25.87 -5.56 0.43
CA ALA A 115 -26.34 -4.52 -0.50
C ALA A 115 -25.99 -3.10 -0.05
N SER A 116 -25.64 -2.89 1.22
CA SER A 116 -25.25 -1.56 1.74
C SER A 116 -23.83 -1.13 1.32
N VAL A 117 -23.03 -2.02 0.73
CA VAL A 117 -21.65 -1.78 0.34
C VAL A 117 -21.55 -1.65 -1.18
N HIS A 118 -21.27 -0.43 -1.66
CA HIS A 118 -21.20 -0.10 -3.09
C HIS A 118 -19.78 -0.12 -3.67
N TRP A 119 -18.80 -0.56 -2.88
CA TRP A 119 -17.42 -0.60 -3.32
C TRP A 119 -17.23 -1.72 -4.35
N GLU A 120 -16.80 -1.37 -5.56
CA GLU A 120 -16.82 -2.28 -6.73
C GLU A 120 -16.07 -3.60 -6.52
N PHE A 121 -14.95 -3.57 -5.79
CA PHE A 121 -14.14 -4.75 -5.50
C PHE A 121 -14.72 -5.61 -4.38
N PHE A 122 -15.72 -5.10 -3.64
CA PHE A 122 -16.24 -5.77 -2.45
C PHE A 122 -16.83 -7.12 -2.78
N LYS A 123 -17.72 -7.21 -3.78
CA LYS A 123 -18.40 -8.45 -4.12
C LYS A 123 -17.40 -9.56 -4.45
N ALA A 124 -16.44 -9.27 -5.34
CA ALA A 124 -15.40 -10.21 -5.74
C ALA A 124 -14.51 -10.64 -4.55
N MET A 125 -14.08 -9.69 -3.72
CA MET A 125 -13.26 -10.00 -2.54
C MET A 125 -14.05 -10.78 -1.49
N HIS A 126 -15.32 -10.42 -1.25
CA HIS A 126 -16.15 -11.02 -0.21
C HIS A 126 -16.56 -12.46 -0.56
N GLU A 127 -16.73 -12.77 -1.84
CA GLU A 127 -17.05 -14.13 -2.28
C GLU A 127 -15.94 -15.14 -1.96
N VAL A 128 -14.69 -14.72 -1.97
CA VAL A 128 -13.53 -15.59 -1.68
C VAL A 128 -13.10 -15.45 -0.22
N LEU A 129 -12.83 -14.23 0.24
CA LEU A 129 -12.30 -13.97 1.58
C LEU A 129 -13.36 -14.07 2.68
N GLY A 130 -14.64 -13.91 2.34
CA GLY A 130 -15.76 -14.15 3.26
C GLY A 130 -15.76 -15.61 3.68
N LYS A 131 -15.86 -16.54 2.71
CA LYS A 131 -15.93 -17.99 2.96
C LYS A 131 -14.82 -18.47 3.91
N SER A 132 -13.58 -18.04 3.68
CA SER A 132 -12.44 -18.32 4.56
C SER A 132 -12.67 -17.81 5.99
N ARG A 133 -13.15 -16.57 6.15
CA ARG A 133 -13.46 -15.99 7.47
C ARG A 133 -14.57 -16.76 8.17
N GLU A 134 -15.68 -17.04 7.49
CA GLU A 134 -16.80 -17.78 8.08
C GLU A 134 -16.39 -19.19 8.52
N GLU A 135 -15.56 -19.86 7.73
CA GLU A 135 -15.01 -21.18 8.06
C GLU A 135 -14.08 -21.11 9.29
N ILE A 136 -13.17 -20.13 9.34
CA ILE A 136 -12.31 -19.90 10.52
C ILE A 136 -13.15 -19.60 11.77
N GLU A 137 -14.20 -18.79 11.65
CA GLU A 137 -15.11 -18.50 12.77
C GLU A 137 -15.91 -19.74 13.20
N ALA A 138 -16.40 -20.55 12.25
CA ALA A 138 -17.09 -21.80 12.52
C ALA A 138 -16.18 -22.82 13.24
N GLN A 139 -14.94 -22.97 12.78
CA GLN A 139 -13.93 -23.81 13.44
C GLN A 139 -13.65 -23.33 14.87
N ARG A 140 -13.55 -22.01 15.10
CA ARG A 140 -13.39 -21.45 16.46
C ARG A 140 -14.58 -21.77 17.36
N ARG A 141 -15.81 -21.60 16.85
CA ARG A 141 -17.03 -21.92 17.60
C ARG A 141 -17.14 -23.41 17.92
N ALA A 142 -16.78 -24.28 16.99
CA ALA A 142 -16.76 -25.73 17.19
C ALA A 142 -15.75 -26.14 18.28
N LYS A 143 -14.54 -25.56 18.27
CA LYS A 143 -13.53 -25.79 19.31
C LYS A 143 -14.00 -25.35 20.70
N LEU A 144 -14.70 -24.21 20.79
CA LEU A 144 -15.29 -23.72 22.04
C LEU A 144 -16.48 -24.57 22.51
N SER A 145 -17.30 -25.07 21.59
CA SER A 145 -18.46 -25.91 21.90
C SER A 145 -18.10 -27.33 22.33
N GLY A 146 -16.92 -27.83 21.96
CA GLY A 146 -16.42 -29.15 22.38
C GLY A 146 -15.98 -29.22 23.83
N THR A 147 -15.79 -28.06 24.50
CA THR A 147 -15.42 -28.01 25.92
C THR A 147 -16.68 -28.11 26.79
N ARG A 148 -17.25 -29.31 26.95
CA ARG A 148 -18.20 -29.57 28.04
C ARG A 148 -17.45 -29.58 29.37
N VAL A 149 -17.17 -28.41 29.95
CA VAL A 149 -16.84 -28.32 31.38
C VAL A 149 -18.16 -28.45 32.13
N GLY A 150 -18.40 -29.66 32.63
CA GLY A 150 -19.49 -29.93 33.56
C GLY A 150 -19.40 -29.02 34.77
N LYS A 151 -20.57 -28.61 35.27
CA LYS A 151 -20.77 -28.14 36.63
C LYS A 151 -20.11 -29.13 37.60
N ALA A 152 -18.95 -28.78 38.12
CA ALA A 152 -18.34 -29.47 39.23
C ALA A 152 -17.32 -28.59 39.95
N ILE A 153 -17.69 -28.28 41.20
CA ILE A 153 -16.83 -28.25 42.38
C ILE A 153 -16.15 -26.91 42.70
N ALA A 154 -16.66 -26.38 43.81
CA ALA A 154 -16.08 -25.34 44.63
C ALA A 154 -14.60 -25.56 44.97
N SER A 155 -13.89 -24.44 45.14
CA SER A 155 -12.74 -24.29 46.03
C SER A 155 -11.63 -25.34 45.90
N LYS A 156 -10.74 -25.14 44.93
CA LYS A 156 -9.30 -25.17 45.20
C LYS A 156 -8.68 -23.97 44.51
N ARG A 157 -7.88 -23.22 45.27
CA ARG A 157 -7.20 -21.99 44.84
C ARG A 157 -6.47 -22.23 43.52
N PHE A 158 -7.07 -21.78 42.43
CA PHE A 158 -6.37 -21.58 41.18
C PHE A 158 -5.74 -20.20 41.27
N THR A 159 -4.51 -20.13 41.78
CA THR A 159 -3.66 -18.99 41.44
C THR A 159 -3.32 -19.16 39.96
N PRO A 160 -3.81 -18.27 39.07
CA PRO A 160 -3.36 -18.32 37.69
C PRO A 160 -1.84 -18.21 37.71
N ILE A 161 -1.16 -19.13 37.03
CA ILE A 161 0.25 -18.92 36.67
C ILE A 161 0.22 -17.80 35.65
N LEU A 162 0.19 -16.56 36.16
CA LEU A 162 0.56 -15.39 35.40
C LEU A 162 2.02 -15.59 34.98
N PRO A 163 2.37 -15.46 33.69
CA PRO A 163 3.76 -15.31 33.31
C PRO A 163 4.32 -14.16 34.14
N THR A 164 5.46 -14.40 34.79
CA THR A 164 6.03 -13.51 35.79
C THR A 164 6.16 -12.07 35.23
N PRO A 165 5.78 -11.03 36.01
CA PRO A 165 5.73 -9.63 35.59
C PRO A 165 6.98 -9.00 34.93
N PRO A 166 8.24 -9.41 35.20
CA PRO A 166 9.40 -8.62 34.74
C PRO A 166 9.56 -8.56 33.21
N LEU A 167 9.28 -9.66 32.50
CA LEU A 167 9.59 -9.79 31.08
C LEU A 167 8.64 -9.00 30.17
N TYR A 168 7.39 -8.78 30.60
CA TYR A 168 6.43 -8.00 29.82
C TYR A 168 6.76 -6.50 29.87
N MET A 169 7.12 -6.01 31.05
CA MET A 169 7.55 -4.62 31.23
C MET A 169 8.86 -4.35 30.49
N GLU A 170 9.82 -5.28 30.57
CA GLU A 170 11.11 -5.16 29.86
C GLU A 170 10.94 -5.16 28.32
N LEU A 171 9.99 -5.95 27.78
CA LEU A 171 9.69 -5.94 26.36
C LEU A 171 9.03 -4.63 25.91
N GLN A 172 8.14 -4.08 26.74
CA GLN A 172 7.48 -2.81 26.45
C GLN A 172 8.47 -1.64 26.56
N GLU A 173 9.34 -1.65 27.56
CA GLU A 173 10.45 -0.68 27.71
C GLU A 173 11.41 -0.74 26.54
N ARG A 174 11.81 -1.93 26.06
CA ARG A 174 12.66 -2.05 24.87
C ARG A 174 12.02 -1.44 23.62
N LYS A 175 10.72 -1.63 23.42
CA LYS A 175 9.98 -0.99 22.32
C LYS A 175 9.94 0.52 22.47
N MET A 176 9.67 1.03 23.66
CA MET A 176 9.65 2.47 23.96
C MET A 176 11.05 3.10 23.78
N ASN A 177 12.10 2.42 24.22
CA ASN A 177 13.48 2.87 24.09
C ASN A 177 13.93 2.88 22.63
N MET A 178 13.60 1.84 21.85
CA MET A 178 13.86 1.84 20.41
C MET A 178 13.15 2.98 19.70
N TRP A 179 11.88 3.24 20.04
CA TRP A 179 11.12 4.35 19.48
C TRP A 179 11.71 5.71 19.87
N ALA A 180 12.11 5.87 21.13
CA ALA A 180 12.77 7.08 21.61
C ALA A 180 14.13 7.33 20.93
N GLN A 181 14.92 6.28 20.70
CA GLN A 181 16.18 6.37 19.96
C GLN A 181 15.95 6.80 18.51
N GLN A 182 14.95 6.22 17.84
CA GLN A 182 14.60 6.59 16.47
C GLN A 182 14.17 8.05 16.39
N LYS A 183 13.31 8.49 17.33
CA LYS A 183 12.85 9.87 17.41
C LYS A 183 14.00 10.85 17.67
N ALA A 184 14.90 10.53 18.61
CA ALA A 184 16.08 11.35 18.89
C ALA A 184 17.03 11.44 17.68
N LEU A 185 17.15 10.37 16.90
CA LEU A 185 17.92 10.39 15.65
C LEU A 185 17.27 11.30 14.60
N GLU A 186 15.94 11.28 14.49
CA GLU A 186 15.20 12.17 13.59
C GLU A 186 15.31 13.64 14.03
N GLU A 187 15.21 13.94 15.32
CA GLU A 187 15.38 15.28 15.86
C GLU A 187 16.79 15.83 15.59
N ARG A 188 17.84 15.02 15.80
CA ARG A 188 19.22 15.44 15.45
C ARG A 188 19.42 15.67 13.97
N LYS A 189 18.74 14.90 13.11
CA LYS A 189 18.80 15.14 11.65
C LYS A 189 18.18 16.49 11.30
N ILE A 190 17.03 16.82 11.89
CA ILE A 190 16.38 18.13 11.71
C ILE A 190 17.29 19.25 12.21
N GLU A 191 17.90 19.08 13.38
CA GLU A 191 18.85 20.06 13.94
C GLU A 191 20.07 20.28 13.05
N ALA A 192 20.67 19.20 12.52
CA ALA A 192 21.79 19.28 11.59
C ALA A 192 21.41 20.04 10.31
N ILE A 193 20.21 19.78 9.75
CA ILE A 193 19.70 20.51 8.59
C ILE A 193 19.56 22.00 8.91
N ASN A 194 18.98 22.35 10.06
CA ASN A 194 18.80 23.74 10.47
C ASN A 194 20.15 24.46 10.68
N ASN A 195 21.11 23.79 11.31
CA ASN A 195 22.45 24.34 11.50
C ASN A 195 23.17 24.58 10.15
N LEU A 196 23.04 23.65 9.21
CA LEU A 196 23.57 23.83 7.84
C LEU A 196 22.90 25.02 7.14
N ALA A 197 21.58 25.14 7.24
CA ALA A 197 20.84 26.26 6.66
C ALA A 197 21.29 27.63 7.24
N GLN A 198 21.53 27.70 8.55
CA GLN A 198 22.04 28.90 9.21
C GLN A 198 23.49 29.22 8.80
N ALA A 199 24.35 28.22 8.65
CA ALA A 199 25.72 28.40 8.19
C ALA A 199 25.77 28.93 6.75
N ILE A 200 24.94 28.37 5.85
CA ILE A 200 24.79 28.84 4.47
C ILE A 200 24.29 30.29 4.45
N SER A 201 23.27 30.60 5.25
CA SER A 201 22.72 31.95 5.35
C SER A 201 23.77 32.96 5.83
N SER A 202 24.54 32.61 6.88
CA SER A 202 25.60 33.45 7.42
C SER A 202 26.73 33.69 6.42
N LEU A 203 27.12 32.66 5.65
CA LEU A 203 28.13 32.77 4.60
C LEU A 203 27.66 33.69 3.46
N ALA A 204 26.40 33.56 3.05
CA ALA A 204 25.79 34.42 2.05
C ALA A 204 25.77 35.90 2.50
N HIS A 205 25.45 36.17 3.76
CA HIS A 205 25.49 37.52 4.32
C HIS A 205 26.92 38.07 4.40
N LYS A 206 27.89 37.25 4.80
CA LYS A 206 29.31 37.65 4.91
C LYS A 206 29.92 38.00 3.55
N ASN A 207 29.59 37.24 2.50
CA ASN A 207 30.02 37.52 1.13
C ASN A 207 29.41 38.83 0.59
N ASN A 208 28.15 39.13 0.95
CA ASN A 208 27.49 40.38 0.54
C ASN A 208 28.12 41.62 1.20
N THR A 209 28.53 41.52 2.46
CA THR A 209 29.20 42.62 3.19
C THR A 209 30.63 42.87 2.71
N GLN A 210 31.32 41.84 2.18
CA GLN A 210 32.68 41.97 1.66
C GLN A 210 32.71 42.68 0.29
N MET A 211 31.72 42.40 -0.58
CA MET A 211 31.56 43.08 -1.87
C MET A 211 31.24 44.58 -1.76
N SER A 212 30.70 45.04 -0.62
CA SER A 212 30.46 46.48 -0.37
C SER A 212 31.67 47.25 0.17
N LYS A 213 32.75 46.57 0.60
CA LYS A 213 33.96 47.23 1.16
C LYS A 213 35.09 47.41 0.15
N ASP A 214 35.15 46.60 -0.90
CA ASP A 214 36.16 46.71 -1.97
C ASP A 214 35.70 47.61 -3.14
N GLY A 215 34.61 48.36 -2.94
CA GLY A 215 33.98 49.23 -3.94
C GLY A 215 34.08 50.74 -3.66
N HIS A 216 35.18 51.20 -3.04
CA HIS A 216 35.55 52.63 -2.94
C HIS A 216 37.03 52.84 -3.25
#